data_AF-A0A3A4AFR0-F1
#
_entry.id   AF-A0A3A4AFR0-F1
#
_cell.length_a   1.000
_cell.length_b   1.000
_cell.length_c   1.000
_cell.angle_alpha   90.00
_cell.angle_beta   90.00
_cell.angle_gamma   90.00
#
_symmetry.space_group_name_H-M   'P 1'
#
loop_
_entity.id
_entity.type
_entity.pdbx_description
1 polymer ?
#
loop_
_entity_poly.entity_id
_entity_poly.type
_entity_poly.pdbx_seq_one_letter_code
_entity_poly.pdbx_strand_id
1 'polypeptide(L)'
;MTAPLPGTPVPLWPAIAELTAWLDAANPRTDHEVAMRIMKIGEEYGEAAAAYIGVTGQNPRKGVHATPDDLAAELCDVAVTALVALTTVTGGPGPAEHRLHAHLARLLARARPEGPAAGPGA
;
A
#
# COMPACT_ATOMS: atom_id res chain seq x y z
N MET A 1 -6.97 -16.62 14.15
CA MET A 1 -5.99 -15.56 14.51
C MET A 1 -6.62 -14.73 15.62
N THR A 2 -5.90 -14.48 16.70
CA THR A 2 -6.35 -13.55 17.74
C THR A 2 -5.91 -12.15 17.34
N ALA A 3 -6.83 -11.18 17.30
CA ALA A 3 -6.49 -9.81 16.96
C ALA A 3 -5.42 -9.26 17.94
N PRO A 4 -4.46 -8.45 17.45
CA PRO A 4 -3.49 -7.81 18.34
C PRO A 4 -4.19 -6.91 19.36
N LEU A 5 -3.62 -6.81 20.56
CA LEU A 5 -4.15 -5.95 21.62
C LEU A 5 -4.09 -4.47 21.20
N PRO A 6 -5.06 -3.64 21.63
CA PRO A 6 -5.07 -2.21 21.31
C PRO A 6 -3.74 -1.54 21.67
N GLY A 7 -3.20 -0.74 20.74
CA GLY A 7 -1.96 0.03 20.95
C GLY A 7 -0.65 -0.74 20.76
N THR A 8 -0.69 -2.04 20.42
CA THR A 8 0.52 -2.79 20.07
C THR A 8 0.93 -2.51 18.62
N PRO A 9 2.14 -2.00 18.34
CA PRO A 9 2.60 -1.83 16.97
C PRO A 9 2.64 -3.16 16.24
N VAL A 10 1.96 -3.23 15.09
CA VAL A 10 1.98 -4.40 14.22
C VAL A 10 3.13 -4.23 13.21
N PRO A 11 4.12 -5.14 13.18
CA PRO A 11 5.16 -5.09 12.18
C PRO A 11 4.57 -5.28 10.77
N LEU A 12 4.84 -4.33 9.88
CA LEU A 12 4.22 -4.26 8.55
C LEU A 12 4.37 -5.57 7.74
N TRP A 13 5.60 -6.01 7.48
CA TRP A 13 5.85 -7.18 6.62
C TRP A 13 5.33 -8.50 7.20
N PRO A 14 5.48 -8.78 8.51
CA PRO A 14 4.79 -9.90 9.14
C PRO A 14 3.27 -9.87 8.96
N ALA A 15 2.63 -8.70 9.08
CA ALA A 15 1.18 -8.58 8.85
C ALA A 15 0.79 -8.79 7.38
N ILE A 16 1.56 -8.24 6.43
CA ILE A 16 1.33 -8.49 5.00
C ILE A 16 1.50 -9.98 4.66
N ALA A 17 2.48 -10.64 5.27
CA ALA A 17 2.67 -12.09 5.11
C ALA A 17 1.47 -12.88 5.65
N GLU A 18 0.97 -12.51 6.82
CA GLU A 18 -0.19 -13.14 7.45
C GLU A 18 -1.47 -12.94 6.60
N LEU A 19 -1.72 -11.72 6.12
CA LEU A 19 -2.84 -11.42 5.22
C LEU A 19 -2.74 -12.21 3.91
N THR A 20 -1.56 -12.27 3.31
CA THR A 20 -1.35 -13.01 2.06
C THR A 20 -1.55 -14.51 2.27
N ALA A 21 -1.06 -15.08 3.38
CA ALA A 21 -1.24 -16.47 3.72
C ALA A 21 -2.72 -16.82 3.99
N TRP A 22 -3.44 -15.93 4.67
CA TRP A 22 -4.88 -16.06 4.85
C TRP A 22 -5.64 -16.08 3.51
N LEU A 23 -5.29 -15.18 2.58
CA LEU A 23 -5.86 -15.18 1.23
C LEU A 23 -5.52 -16.45 0.45
N ASP A 24 -4.28 -16.94 0.53
CA ASP A 24 -3.87 -18.19 -0.15
C ASP A 24 -4.63 -19.41 0.41
N ALA A 25 -4.94 -19.40 1.71
CA ALA A 25 -5.71 -20.47 2.35
C ALA A 25 -7.20 -20.42 1.99
N ALA A 26 -7.77 -19.22 1.87
CA ALA A 26 -9.16 -19.04 1.45
C ALA A 26 -9.35 -19.34 -0.05
N ASN A 27 -8.46 -18.81 -0.89
CA ASN A 27 -8.48 -18.94 -2.34
C ASN A 27 -7.07 -19.36 -2.84
N PRO A 28 -6.91 -20.59 -3.35
CA PRO A 28 -5.63 -21.05 -3.90
C PRO A 28 -5.11 -20.11 -4.99
N ARG A 29 -3.79 -19.87 -5.00
CA ARG A 29 -3.14 -18.90 -5.88
C ARG A 29 -3.11 -19.36 -7.35
N THR A 30 -4.23 -19.16 -8.05
CA THR A 30 -4.37 -19.33 -9.50
C THR A 30 -4.05 -18.02 -10.24
N ASP A 31 -3.84 -18.08 -11.56
CA ASP A 31 -3.66 -16.87 -12.39
C ASP A 31 -4.82 -15.87 -12.22
N HIS A 32 -6.05 -16.38 -12.04
CA HIS A 32 -7.22 -15.56 -11.78
C HIS A 32 -7.11 -14.85 -10.42
N GLU A 33 -6.79 -15.56 -9.34
CA GLU A 33 -6.66 -14.95 -8.01
C GLU A 33 -5.50 -13.95 -7.94
N VAL A 34 -4.41 -14.21 -8.66
CA VAL A 34 -3.33 -13.22 -8.82
C VAL A 34 -3.85 -11.96 -9.50
N ALA A 35 -4.63 -12.09 -10.58
CA ALA A 35 -5.27 -10.96 -11.23
C ALA A 35 -6.25 -10.23 -10.29
N MET A 36 -7.05 -10.95 -9.50
CA MET A 36 -8.00 -10.35 -8.55
C MET A 36 -7.31 -9.55 -7.46
N ARG A 37 -6.16 -10.01 -6.95
CA ARG A 37 -5.37 -9.22 -5.98
C ARG A 37 -4.81 -7.92 -6.59
N ILE A 38 -4.51 -7.90 -7.89
CA ILE A 38 -4.13 -6.68 -8.60
C ILE A 38 -5.36 -5.78 -8.79
N MET A 39 -6.50 -6.35 -9.21
CA MET A 39 -7.74 -5.60 -9.45
C MET A 39 -8.29 -4.95 -8.18
N LYS A 40 -8.11 -5.58 -7.01
CA LYS A 40 -8.50 -5.02 -5.71
C LYS A 40 -7.85 -3.65 -5.45
N ILE A 41 -6.66 -3.37 -6.00
CA ILE A 41 -6.04 -2.04 -5.92
C ILE A 41 -6.94 -0.96 -6.54
N GLY A 42 -7.61 -1.28 -7.65
CA GLY A 42 -8.53 -0.35 -8.33
C GLY A 42 -9.81 -0.10 -7.53
N GLU A 43 -10.27 -1.09 -6.77
CA GLU A 43 -11.40 -0.97 -5.85
C GLU A 43 -11.04 -0.03 -4.69
N GLU A 44 -9.93 -0.29 -3.97
CA GLU A 44 -9.48 0.57 -2.87
C GLU A 44 -9.18 2.01 -3.31
N TYR A 45 -8.61 2.17 -4.52
CA TYR A 45 -8.41 3.50 -5.10
C TYR A 45 -9.75 4.24 -5.29
N GLY A 46 -10.80 3.54 -5.71
CA GLY A 46 -12.14 4.10 -5.85
C GLY A 46 -12.71 4.56 -4.52
N GLU A 47 -12.49 3.80 -3.45
CA GLU A 47 -12.90 4.13 -2.08
C GLU A 47 -12.14 5.36 -1.56
N ALA A 48 -10.81 5.40 -1.72
CA ALA A 48 -10.02 6.58 -1.38
C ALA A 48 -10.44 7.84 -2.15
N ALA A 49 -10.76 7.70 -3.45
CA ALA A 49 -11.28 8.81 -4.25
C ALA A 49 -12.67 9.26 -3.76
N ALA A 50 -13.55 8.33 -3.39
CA ALA A 50 -14.85 8.63 -2.83
C ALA A 50 -14.74 9.34 -1.48
N ALA A 51 -13.84 8.90 -0.59
CA ALA A 51 -13.56 9.55 0.68
C ALA A 51 -13.05 10.98 0.47
N TYR A 52 -12.11 11.20 -0.46
CA TYR A 52 -11.65 12.55 -0.78
C TYR A 52 -12.77 13.47 -1.28
N ILE A 53 -13.65 12.97 -2.16
CA ILE A 53 -14.85 13.70 -2.61
C ILE A 53 -15.76 14.02 -1.41
N GLY A 54 -15.89 13.08 -0.47
CA GLY A 54 -16.66 13.25 0.76
C GLY A 54 -16.08 14.27 1.73
N VAL A 55 -14.75 14.35 1.85
CA VAL A 55 -14.05 15.34 2.69
C VAL A 55 -14.14 16.74 2.10
N THR A 56 -13.94 16.85 0.79
CA THR A 56 -13.94 18.15 0.10
C THR A 56 -15.34 18.69 -0.17
N GLY A 57 -16.37 17.84 -0.07
CA GLY A 57 -17.73 18.18 -0.47
C GLY A 57 -17.87 18.42 -1.97
N GLN A 58 -16.96 17.88 -2.79
CA GLN A 58 -16.87 18.22 -4.21
C GLN A 58 -18.12 17.83 -5.01
N ASN A 59 -18.91 16.87 -4.53
CA ASN A 59 -20.23 16.58 -5.09
C ASN A 59 -21.30 17.43 -4.37
N PRO A 60 -21.81 18.52 -4.98
CA PRO A 60 -22.75 19.44 -4.32
C PRO A 60 -24.09 18.78 -3.95
N ARG A 61 -24.44 17.63 -4.55
CA ARG A 61 -25.65 16.87 -4.19
C ARG A 61 -25.53 16.10 -2.86
N LYS A 62 -24.30 15.88 -2.39
CA LYS A 62 -24.02 15.13 -1.14
C LYS A 62 -23.35 16.00 -0.07
N GLY A 63 -22.73 17.12 -0.44
CA GLY A 63 -21.99 17.96 0.50
C GLY A 63 -20.82 17.20 1.15
N VAL A 64 -20.34 17.72 2.29
CA VAL A 64 -19.29 17.05 3.09
C VAL A 64 -19.91 15.91 3.90
N HIS A 65 -19.41 14.70 3.71
CA HIS A 65 -19.95 13.48 4.33
C HIS A 65 -18.88 12.44 4.71
N ALA A 66 -17.61 12.79 4.58
CA ALA A 66 -16.48 12.00 5.06
C ALA A 66 -15.52 12.89 5.84
N THR A 67 -14.69 12.27 6.66
CA THR A 67 -13.68 12.92 7.49
C THR A 67 -12.28 12.69 6.91
N PRO A 68 -11.29 13.54 7.25
CA PRO A 68 -9.90 13.29 6.91
C PRO A 68 -9.39 11.93 7.42
N ASP A 69 -9.92 11.44 8.54
CA ASP A 69 -9.57 10.13 9.10
C ASP A 69 -10.11 8.99 8.22
N ASP A 70 -11.32 9.13 7.66
CA ASP A 70 -11.86 8.17 6.68
C ASP A 70 -10.94 8.11 5.45
N LEU A 71 -10.55 9.26 4.91
CA LEU A 71 -9.61 9.30 3.77
C LEU A 71 -8.26 8.66 4.12
N ALA A 72 -7.73 8.89 5.34
CA ALA A 72 -6.49 8.28 5.78
C ALA A 72 -6.61 6.75 5.91
N ALA A 73 -7.76 6.25 6.34
CA ALA A 73 -8.05 4.82 6.39
C ALA A 73 -8.04 4.21 4.98
N GLU A 74 -8.77 4.80 4.03
CA GLU A 74 -8.81 4.29 2.65
C GLU A 74 -7.42 4.31 1.97
N LEU A 75 -6.59 5.32 2.26
CA LEU A 75 -5.21 5.34 1.77
C LEU A 75 -4.35 4.23 2.38
N CYS A 76 -4.61 3.84 3.63
CA CYS A 76 -3.97 2.66 4.22
C CYS A 76 -4.43 1.38 3.51
N ASP A 77 -5.70 1.26 3.16
CA ASP A 77 -6.23 0.08 2.47
C ASP A 77 -5.64 -0.07 1.05
N VAL A 78 -5.48 1.04 0.32
CA VAL A 78 -4.71 1.05 -0.94
C VAL A 78 -3.28 0.55 -0.74
N ALA A 79 -2.58 1.06 0.27
CA ALA A 79 -1.18 0.70 0.54
C ALA A 79 -1.04 -0.78 0.90
N VAL A 80 -1.89 -1.28 1.81
CA VAL A 80 -1.90 -2.69 2.22
C VAL A 80 -2.22 -3.60 1.05
N THR A 81 -3.25 -3.27 0.26
CA THR A 81 -3.65 -4.05 -0.92
C THR A 81 -2.54 -4.12 -1.96
N ALA A 82 -1.85 -3.00 -2.22
CA ALA A 82 -0.69 -2.98 -3.12
C ALA A 82 0.47 -3.85 -2.61
N LEU A 83 0.73 -3.88 -1.30
CA LEU A 83 1.78 -4.72 -0.69
C LEU A 83 1.41 -6.22 -0.74
N VAL A 84 0.14 -6.57 -0.56
CA VAL A 84 -0.36 -7.94 -0.74
C VAL A 84 -0.24 -8.39 -2.20
N ALA A 85 -0.61 -7.53 -3.15
CA ALA A 85 -0.44 -7.81 -4.57
C ALA A 85 1.04 -7.99 -4.93
N LEU A 86 1.93 -7.10 -4.42
CA LEU A 86 3.37 -7.22 -4.60
C LEU A 86 3.90 -8.56 -4.07
N THR A 87 3.53 -8.90 -2.82
CA THR A 87 3.88 -10.18 -2.17
C THR A 87 3.45 -11.38 -3.00
N THR A 88 2.28 -11.30 -3.62
CA THR A 88 1.75 -12.36 -4.49
C THR A 88 2.62 -12.52 -5.74
N VAL A 89 2.92 -11.43 -6.46
CA VAL A 89 3.62 -11.49 -7.76
C VAL A 89 5.13 -11.70 -7.65
N THR A 90 5.74 -11.36 -6.51
CA THR A 90 7.17 -11.64 -6.25
C THR A 90 7.42 -13.01 -5.64
N GLY A 91 6.37 -13.79 -5.38
CA GLY A 91 6.49 -15.14 -4.83
C GLY A 91 6.70 -15.21 -3.32
N GLY A 92 6.42 -14.13 -2.57
CA GLY A 92 6.47 -14.13 -1.10
C GLY A 92 6.93 -12.80 -0.49
N PRO A 93 6.83 -12.68 0.85
CA PRO A 93 7.04 -11.42 1.57
C PRO A 93 8.51 -10.95 1.53
N GLY A 94 9.48 -11.85 1.66
CA GLY A 94 10.91 -11.47 1.59
C GLY A 94 11.31 -10.86 0.23
N PRO A 95 11.00 -11.51 -0.90
CA PRO A 95 11.22 -10.93 -2.22
C PRO A 95 10.48 -9.60 -2.45
N ALA A 96 9.24 -9.46 -1.95
CA ALA A 96 8.47 -8.22 -2.04
C ALA A 96 9.12 -7.08 -1.27
N GLU A 97 9.54 -7.35 -0.03
CA GLU A 97 10.25 -6.39 0.83
C GLU A 97 11.52 -5.91 0.14
N HIS A 98 12.37 -6.85 -0.30
CA HIS A 98 13.58 -6.51 -1.03
C HIS A 98 13.28 -5.64 -2.27
N ARG A 99 12.26 -6.00 -3.05
CA ARG A 99 11.86 -5.26 -4.25
C ARG A 99 11.41 -3.83 -3.93
N LEU A 100 10.61 -3.64 -2.88
CA LEU A 100 10.13 -2.34 -2.46
C LEU A 100 11.30 -1.46 -1.97
N HIS A 101 12.16 -2.01 -1.09
CA HIS A 101 13.34 -1.30 -0.58
C HIS A 101 14.27 -0.86 -1.72
N ALA A 102 14.58 -1.76 -2.66
CA ALA A 102 15.39 -1.42 -3.81
C ALA A 102 14.74 -0.34 -4.70
N HIS A 103 13.41 -0.35 -4.83
CA HIS A 103 12.68 0.67 -5.58
C HIS A 103 12.71 2.03 -4.87
N LEU A 104 12.47 2.07 -3.55
CA LEU A 104 12.55 3.28 -2.75
C LEU A 104 13.95 3.91 -2.79
N ALA A 105 15.02 3.10 -2.68
CA ALA A 105 16.39 3.60 -2.79
C ALA A 105 16.64 4.32 -4.12
N ARG A 106 16.13 3.76 -5.25
CA ARG A 106 16.23 4.41 -6.56
C ARG A 106 15.43 5.70 -6.65
N LEU A 107 14.24 5.77 -6.05
CA LEU A 107 13.44 6.99 -6.02
C LEU A 107 14.13 8.10 -5.21
N LEU A 108 14.69 7.75 -4.04
CA LEU A 108 15.42 8.70 -3.20
C LEU A 108 16.67 9.25 -3.88
N ALA A 109 17.44 8.41 -4.58
CA ALA A 109 18.59 8.85 -5.37
C ALA A 109 18.21 9.82 -6.50
N ARG A 110 17.03 9.64 -7.11
CA ARG A 110 16.52 10.57 -8.14
C ARG A 110 16.02 11.88 -7.57
N ALA A 111 15.36 11.84 -6.41
CA ALA A 111 14.84 13.04 -5.74
C ALA A 111 15.94 13.91 -5.14
N ARG A 112 17.10 13.31 -4.83
CA ARG A 112 18.30 13.99 -4.34
C ARG A 112 19.44 13.80 -5.34
N PRO A 113 19.39 14.44 -6.52
CA PRO A 113 20.54 14.40 -7.42
C PRO A 113 21.75 14.92 -6.65
N GLU A 114 22.85 14.17 -6.62
CA GLU A 114 24.08 14.62 -5.97
C GLU A 114 24.41 16.01 -6.51
N GLY A 115 24.51 17.00 -5.61
CA GLY A 115 25.02 18.32 -5.97
C GLY A 115 26.42 18.16 -6.58
N PRO A 116 26.86 19.08 -7.45
CA PRO A 116 28.14 18.95 -8.12
C PRO A 116 29.22 18.66 -7.08
N ALA A 117 29.92 17.54 -7.25
CA ALA A 117 31.05 17.18 -6.40
C ALA A 117 31.95 18.40 -6.30
N ALA A 118 32.12 18.94 -5.09
CA ALA A 118 33.09 19.98 -4.85
C ALA A 118 34.45 19.39 -5.23
N GLY A 119 34.94 19.78 -6.41
CA GLY A 119 36.23 19.34 -6.91
C GLY A 119 37.33 19.77 -5.92
N PRO A 120 38.43 19.02 -5.80
CA PRO A 120 39.52 19.41 -4.93
C PRO A 120 40.20 20.63 -5.55
N GLY A 121 40.03 21.81 -4.94
CA GLY A 121 40.75 23.01 -5.37
C GLY A 121 40.17 24.31 -4.82
N ALA A 122 40.53 24.64 -3.58
CA ALA A 122 40.70 26.02 -3.11
C ALA A 122 41.97 26.06 -2.24
#